data_AF-A0A535VNM6-F1
#
_entry.id   AF-A0A535VNM6-F1
#
_cell.length_a   1.000
_cell.length_b   1.000
_cell.length_c   1.000
_cell.angle_alpha   90.00
_cell.angle_beta   90.00
_cell.angle_gamma   90.00
#
_symmetry.space_group_name_H-M   'P 1'
#
loop_
_entity.id
_entity.type
_entity.pdbx_description
1 polymer ?
#
loop_
_entity_poly.entity_id
_entity_poly.type
_entity_poly.pdbx_seq_one_letter_code
_entity_poly.pdbx_strand_id
1 'polypeptide(L)'
;MPRPIVAIVGRPNVGKSTLFNRLLGYRKAIVDAQSGLTRDRLYGVAEWRGREFTVVDTAGLDLDSAKDSSRAAIEAQTQVAIDEATVIVLMLDVRQGLSAVDRDIARLLRRSGRKVIVAANKADSPAERHFAHELLELGFAEPSLLSAQHGLGIGEFLDRVASELPAAAESAPEEGGADRLAIMGRPNVGKSSLLNALLGDERALVSPTPGTTRDPVDTELLYDGVPVVLVDTAGIRRKSSSRDRLERYSLLRGISAMERADAVLLVIDASAGVLAQDQHVAGYALEAGKGLVIVVNKIDLVEPDQRRAAHWQKALVSKFKFASFSPVVAVSAKTKEGVTTVLPMGLEVVGQRRVKMPANELNKVLREAFVDHPPPSFHGRRLKLGYATQARSEAPTVVLFVNDIGLLHFSYRRYLEKRIRERFALTGNPIKLVLRAGEARKERAKARR
;
A
#
# COMPACT_ATOMS: atom_id res chain seq x y z
N MET A 1 -4.10 5.02 12.32
CA MET A 1 -4.76 6.02 11.42
C MET A 1 -4.30 5.78 9.98
N PRO A 2 -5.10 6.06 8.94
CA PRO A 2 -4.67 5.87 7.55
C PRO A 2 -3.47 6.76 7.23
N ARG A 3 -2.53 6.26 6.42
CA ARG A 3 -1.38 7.06 5.98
C ARG A 3 -1.87 8.28 5.18
N PRO A 4 -1.25 9.46 5.36
CA PRO A 4 -1.51 10.59 4.48
C PRO A 4 -1.21 10.24 3.02
N ILE A 5 -2.04 10.74 2.10
CA ILE A 5 -1.89 10.51 0.67
C ILE A 5 -1.25 11.75 0.02
N VAL A 6 -0.16 11.53 -0.70
CA VAL A 6 0.55 12.52 -1.51
C VAL A 6 0.35 12.17 -2.99
N ALA A 7 -0.46 12.97 -3.68
CA ALA A 7 -0.75 12.76 -5.10
C ALA A 7 0.14 13.63 -5.98
N ILE A 8 0.85 13.03 -6.94
CA ILE A 8 1.67 13.75 -7.92
C ILE A 8 0.81 14.01 -9.16
N VAL A 9 0.56 15.29 -9.45
CA VAL A 9 -0.26 15.77 -10.57
C VAL A 9 0.57 16.66 -11.48
N GLY A 10 0.27 16.66 -12.77
CA GLY A 10 0.95 17.50 -13.76
C GLY A 10 0.77 16.93 -15.15
N ARG A 11 1.04 17.73 -16.18
CA ARG A 11 0.90 17.30 -17.58
C ARG A 11 1.81 16.11 -17.91
N PRO A 12 1.60 15.40 -19.03
CA PRO A 12 2.49 14.32 -19.47
C PRO A 12 3.96 14.75 -19.58
N ASN A 13 4.89 13.82 -19.37
CA ASN A 13 6.34 13.98 -19.58
C ASN A 13 7.09 15.00 -18.68
N VAL A 14 6.46 15.56 -17.64
CA VAL A 14 7.13 16.42 -16.64
C VAL A 14 8.02 15.65 -15.65
N GLY A 15 7.98 14.31 -15.66
CA GLY A 15 8.81 13.45 -14.80
C GLY A 15 8.12 12.86 -13.57
N LYS A 16 6.78 12.82 -13.54
CA LYS A 16 5.98 12.27 -12.43
C LYS A 16 6.41 10.87 -12.00
N SER A 17 6.51 9.95 -12.94
CA SER A 17 6.91 8.57 -12.66
C SER A 17 8.37 8.46 -12.20
N THR A 18 9.24 9.38 -12.64
CA THR A 18 10.63 9.46 -12.16
C THR A 18 10.68 9.89 -10.70
N LEU A 19 9.93 10.93 -10.33
CA LEU A 19 9.83 11.38 -8.94
C LEU A 19 9.19 10.29 -8.08
N PHE A 20 8.06 9.73 -8.50
CA PHE A 20 7.37 8.64 -7.84
C PHE A 20 8.33 7.47 -7.50
N ASN A 21 9.04 6.95 -8.50
CA ASN A 21 9.98 5.85 -8.29
C ASN A 21 11.13 6.23 -7.35
N ARG A 22 11.58 7.48 -7.38
CA ARG A 22 12.59 7.98 -6.45
C ARG A 22 12.06 8.05 -5.03
N LEU A 23 10.82 8.51 -4.83
CA LEU A 23 10.18 8.56 -3.52
C LEU A 23 10.04 7.17 -2.90
N LEU A 24 9.67 6.17 -3.69
CA LEU A 24 9.66 4.76 -3.24
C LEU A 24 11.08 4.24 -2.94
N GLY A 25 12.08 4.71 -3.70
CA GLY A 25 13.48 4.38 -3.56
C GLY A 25 14.10 4.77 -2.21
N TYR A 26 13.54 5.71 -1.45
CA TYR A 26 14.04 6.05 -0.11
C TYR A 26 13.88 4.92 0.92
N ARG A 27 13.06 3.90 0.63
CA ARG A 27 12.96 2.66 1.42
C ARG A 27 14.08 1.64 1.11
N LYS A 28 14.96 1.90 0.13
CA LYS A 28 15.95 0.95 -0.41
C LYS A 28 17.14 0.60 0.48
N ALA A 29 17.17 1.02 1.75
CA ALA A 29 18.15 0.43 2.67
C ALA A 29 17.80 -1.01 3.09
N ILE A 30 16.53 -1.47 2.94
CA ILE A 30 16.08 -2.71 3.59
C ILE A 30 15.15 -3.59 2.72
N VAL A 31 14.49 -3.07 1.68
CA VAL A 31 13.53 -3.86 0.90
C VAL A 31 13.83 -3.76 -0.59
N ASP A 32 14.76 -4.59 -1.06
CA ASP A 32 15.10 -4.67 -2.48
C ASP A 32 14.28 -5.76 -3.19
N ALA A 33 13.77 -5.36 -4.36
CA ALA A 33 13.18 -6.15 -5.44
C ALA A 33 12.23 -7.31 -5.05
N GLN A 34 10.95 -6.98 -4.80
CA GLN A 34 9.86 -7.89 -5.17
C GLN A 34 9.80 -7.98 -6.70
N SER A 35 10.67 -8.81 -7.29
CA SER A 35 10.65 -9.19 -8.70
C SER A 35 9.35 -9.94 -9.00
N GLY A 36 8.35 -9.18 -9.45
CA GLY A 36 7.01 -9.68 -9.75
C GLY A 36 6.00 -8.55 -9.97
N LEU A 37 6.25 -7.36 -9.40
CA LEU A 37 5.47 -6.16 -9.68
C LEU A 37 6.19 -5.39 -10.80
N THR A 38 5.54 -5.25 -11.95
CA THR A 38 6.04 -4.53 -13.13
C THR A 38 6.43 -3.08 -12.82
N ARG A 39 7.12 -2.44 -13.77
CA ARG A 39 7.59 -1.04 -13.73
C ARG A 39 6.47 0.00 -13.56
N ASP A 40 5.22 -0.40 -13.70
CA ASP A 40 4.03 0.48 -13.73
C ASP A 40 3.29 0.50 -12.39
N ARG A 41 4.02 0.78 -11.30
CA ARG A 41 3.39 0.98 -9.99
C ARG A 41 2.70 2.34 -9.97
N LEU A 42 1.42 2.35 -9.65
CA LEU A 42 0.58 3.56 -9.62
C LEU A 42 0.56 4.23 -8.23
N TYR A 43 0.94 3.47 -7.22
CA TYR A 43 0.96 3.84 -5.81
C TYR A 43 2.06 3.08 -5.08
N GLY A 44 2.49 3.62 -3.95
CA GLY A 44 3.40 2.92 -3.04
C GLY A 44 3.63 3.70 -1.75
N VAL A 45 4.19 3.01 -0.76
CA VAL A 45 4.51 3.61 0.54
C VAL A 45 5.92 4.20 0.50
N ALA A 46 6.01 5.50 0.72
CA ALA A 46 7.27 6.22 0.93
C ALA A 46 7.48 6.51 2.43
N GLU A 47 8.73 6.69 2.82
CA GLU A 47 9.11 7.10 4.16
C GLU A 47 10.15 8.20 4.08
N TRP A 48 9.95 9.26 4.87
CA TRP A 48 10.92 10.33 5.02
C TRP A 48 11.05 10.72 6.49
N ARG A 49 12.27 10.62 7.05
CA ARG A 49 12.58 10.92 8.46
C ARG A 49 11.61 10.25 9.45
N GLY A 50 11.30 8.98 9.23
CA GLY A 50 10.38 8.20 10.08
C GLY A 50 8.90 8.46 9.84
N ARG A 51 8.53 9.34 8.90
CA ARG A 51 7.12 9.59 8.51
C ARG A 51 6.78 8.80 7.25
N GLU A 52 5.88 7.83 7.39
CA GLU A 52 5.33 7.07 6.28
C GLU A 52 4.15 7.82 5.63
N PHE A 53 4.09 7.83 4.31
CA PHE A 53 2.97 8.36 3.53
C PHE A 53 2.79 7.57 2.24
N THR A 54 1.57 7.56 1.72
CA THR A 54 1.25 6.93 0.44
C THR A 54 1.50 7.92 -0.67
N VAL A 55 2.29 7.53 -1.67
CA VAL A 55 2.50 8.34 -2.88
C VAL A 55 1.70 7.72 -4.02
N VAL A 56 1.09 8.56 -4.84
CA VAL A 56 0.30 8.15 -6.00
C VAL A 56 0.78 8.90 -7.25
N ASP A 57 1.12 8.15 -8.32
CA ASP A 57 1.33 8.73 -9.65
C ASP A 57 0.02 8.74 -10.41
N THR A 58 -0.55 9.93 -10.55
CA THR A 58 -1.88 10.07 -11.14
C THR A 58 -1.88 9.80 -12.65
N ALA A 59 -0.75 9.89 -13.35
CA ALA A 59 -0.72 9.63 -14.81
C ALA A 59 -0.69 8.14 -15.17
N GLY A 60 -0.22 7.29 -14.26
CA GLY A 60 -0.29 5.85 -14.49
C GLY A 60 -1.69 5.26 -14.24
N LEU A 61 -2.63 6.02 -13.65
CA LEU A 61 -4.04 5.60 -13.51
C LEU A 61 -4.78 5.49 -14.86
N ASP A 62 -4.16 5.94 -15.96
CA ASP A 62 -4.75 6.05 -17.30
C ASP A 62 -4.23 4.99 -18.30
N LEU A 63 -3.84 3.79 -17.82
CA LEU A 63 -3.22 2.73 -18.65
C LEU A 63 -4.04 2.31 -19.90
N ASP A 64 -5.35 2.59 -19.97
CA ASP A 64 -6.19 2.27 -21.13
C ASP A 64 -6.48 3.47 -22.06
N SER A 65 -6.03 4.68 -21.71
CA SER A 65 -6.35 5.92 -22.44
C SER A 65 -5.12 6.64 -23.01
N ALA A 66 -4.02 5.93 -23.26
CA ALA A 66 -2.85 6.46 -23.97
C ALA A 66 -3.15 7.03 -25.37
N LYS A 67 -4.40 6.96 -25.85
CA LYS A 67 -4.88 7.58 -27.10
C LYS A 67 -5.58 8.92 -26.91
N ASP A 68 -6.10 9.26 -25.72
CA ASP A 68 -6.84 10.51 -25.49
C ASP A 68 -6.10 11.43 -24.50
N SER A 69 -5.16 12.22 -25.03
CA SER A 69 -4.54 13.37 -24.34
C SER A 69 -5.53 14.56 -24.17
N SER A 70 -6.81 14.27 -24.00
CA SER A 70 -7.86 15.26 -23.93
C SER A 70 -7.80 16.05 -22.62
N ARG A 71 -8.17 17.32 -22.67
CA ARG A 71 -8.30 18.21 -21.50
C ARG A 71 -9.15 17.58 -20.40
N ALA A 72 -10.25 16.91 -20.77
CA ALA A 72 -11.17 16.26 -19.85
C ALA A 72 -10.51 15.14 -19.01
N ALA A 73 -9.59 14.37 -19.58
CA ALA A 73 -8.87 13.34 -18.84
C ALA A 73 -7.99 13.95 -17.74
N ILE A 74 -7.27 15.03 -18.07
CA ILE A 74 -6.39 15.75 -17.15
C ILE A 74 -7.18 16.42 -16.02
N GLU A 75 -8.32 17.05 -16.35
CA GLU A 75 -9.20 17.65 -15.34
C GLU A 75 -9.70 16.61 -14.34
N ALA A 76 -10.16 15.47 -14.84
CA ALA A 76 -10.73 14.43 -13.99
C ALA A 76 -9.66 13.69 -13.17
N GLN A 77 -8.44 13.47 -13.72
CA GLN A 77 -7.26 13.03 -12.96
C GLN A 77 -6.93 14.00 -11.80
N THR A 78 -6.94 15.31 -12.09
CA THR A 78 -6.68 16.36 -11.10
C THR A 78 -7.75 16.39 -10.02
N GLN A 79 -9.02 16.21 -10.39
CA GLN A 79 -10.14 16.20 -9.45
C GLN A 79 -10.02 15.09 -8.41
N VAL A 80 -9.48 13.92 -8.78
CA VAL A 80 -9.35 12.83 -7.81
C VAL A 80 -8.19 13.00 -6.85
N ALA A 81 -7.10 13.63 -7.31
CA ALA A 81 -6.09 14.12 -6.39
C ALA A 81 -6.69 15.15 -5.41
N ILE A 82 -7.56 16.04 -5.89
CA ILE A 82 -8.27 17.00 -5.03
C ILE A 82 -9.12 16.32 -3.97
N ASP A 83 -9.88 15.29 -4.35
CA ASP A 83 -10.83 14.65 -3.43
C ASP A 83 -10.11 13.87 -2.33
N GLU A 84 -9.09 13.09 -2.69
CA GLU A 84 -8.50 12.04 -1.82
C GLU A 84 -7.15 12.43 -1.21
N ALA A 85 -6.37 13.33 -1.83
CA ALA A 85 -5.02 13.62 -1.35
C ALA A 85 -5.03 14.54 -0.13
N THR A 86 -4.13 14.24 0.80
CA THR A 86 -3.80 15.12 1.92
C THR A 86 -2.95 16.30 1.44
N VAL A 87 -1.97 16.01 0.57
CA VAL A 87 -1.11 17.01 -0.08
C VAL A 87 -1.02 16.69 -1.57
N ILE A 88 -1.13 17.71 -2.41
CA ILE A 88 -1.01 17.59 -3.86
C ILE A 88 0.34 18.16 -4.29
N VAL A 89 1.09 17.41 -5.08
CA VAL A 89 2.34 17.85 -5.69
C VAL A 89 2.06 18.21 -7.14
N LEU A 90 2.05 19.51 -7.47
CA LEU A 90 1.96 19.98 -8.85
C LEU A 90 3.35 19.96 -9.47
N MET A 91 3.61 18.99 -10.33
CA MET A 91 4.90 18.78 -10.97
C MET A 91 4.96 19.48 -12.32
N LEU A 92 5.98 20.31 -12.51
CA LEU A 92 6.21 21.14 -13.70
C LEU A 92 7.58 20.85 -14.28
N ASP A 93 7.79 21.16 -15.56
CA ASP A 93 9.08 21.00 -16.25
C ASP A 93 9.69 22.38 -16.52
N VAL A 94 10.78 22.71 -15.83
CA VAL A 94 11.42 24.03 -15.95
C VAL A 94 12.02 24.27 -17.34
N ARG A 95 12.34 23.22 -18.10
CA ARG A 95 12.95 23.36 -19.44
C ARG A 95 11.96 23.79 -20.50
N GLN A 96 10.67 23.56 -20.26
CA GLN A 96 9.60 23.77 -21.24
C GLN A 96 8.69 24.95 -20.88
N GLY A 97 8.89 25.57 -19.71
CA GLY A 97 8.04 26.66 -19.21
C GLY A 97 6.59 26.25 -18.96
N LEU A 98 5.71 27.24 -18.73
CA LEU A 98 4.30 27.01 -18.43
C LEU A 98 3.43 26.82 -19.68
N SER A 99 2.79 25.65 -19.79
CA SER A 99 1.80 25.39 -20.83
C SER A 99 0.37 25.83 -20.44
N ALA A 100 -0.56 25.82 -21.40
CA ALA A 100 -1.98 26.05 -21.12
C ALA A 100 -2.56 24.98 -20.17
N VAL A 101 -2.10 23.74 -20.31
CA VAL A 101 -2.49 22.60 -19.45
C VAL A 101 -2.04 22.83 -18.01
N ASP A 102 -0.82 23.32 -17.79
CA ASP A 102 -0.31 23.62 -16.45
C ASP A 102 -1.16 24.71 -15.78
N ARG A 103 -1.56 25.74 -16.53
CA ARG A 103 -2.45 26.82 -16.04
C ARG A 103 -3.85 26.30 -15.72
N ASP A 104 -4.38 25.36 -16.50
CA ASP A 104 -5.69 24.75 -16.25
C ASP A 104 -5.67 23.89 -14.97
N ILE A 105 -4.67 23.02 -14.81
CA ILE A 105 -4.46 22.21 -13.60
C ILE A 105 -4.31 23.13 -12.38
N ALA A 106 -3.46 24.15 -12.48
CA ALA A 106 -3.28 25.14 -11.42
C ALA A 106 -4.60 25.83 -11.03
N ARG A 107 -5.42 26.22 -12.01
CA ARG A 107 -6.75 26.81 -11.77
C ARG A 107 -7.69 25.87 -11.00
N LEU A 108 -7.71 24.58 -11.33
CA LEU A 108 -8.49 23.58 -10.59
C LEU A 108 -7.98 23.43 -9.15
N LEU A 109 -6.68 23.25 -8.99
CA LEU A 109 -6.06 23.06 -7.68
C LEU A 109 -6.28 24.27 -6.76
N ARG A 110 -6.15 25.50 -7.25
CA ARG A 110 -6.44 26.70 -6.45
C ARG A 110 -7.89 26.76 -5.99
N ARG A 111 -8.85 26.48 -6.87
CA ARG A 111 -10.28 26.48 -6.52
C ARG A 111 -10.64 25.44 -5.46
N SER A 112 -9.87 24.36 -5.37
CA SER A 112 -10.13 23.30 -4.39
C SER A 112 -9.80 23.68 -2.94
N GLY A 113 -8.96 24.70 -2.73
CA GLY A 113 -8.45 25.07 -1.41
C GLY A 113 -7.52 24.03 -0.76
N ARG A 114 -7.17 22.95 -1.48
CA ARG A 114 -6.25 21.91 -0.98
C ARG A 114 -4.82 22.43 -0.89
N LYS A 115 -4.02 21.78 -0.03
CA LYS A 115 -2.59 22.04 0.11
C LYS A 115 -1.83 21.57 -1.14
N VAL A 116 -1.18 22.49 -1.82
CA VAL A 116 -0.43 22.24 -3.07
C VAL A 116 1.02 22.65 -2.89
N ILE A 117 1.94 21.74 -3.21
CA ILE A 117 3.37 22.00 -3.32
C ILE A 117 3.74 21.95 -4.79
N VAL A 118 4.33 23.03 -5.32
CA VAL A 118 4.82 23.06 -6.69
C VAL A 118 6.21 22.46 -6.73
N ALA A 119 6.40 21.43 -7.55
CA ALA A 119 7.66 20.74 -7.80
C ALA A 119 8.15 21.06 -9.21
N ALA A 120 9.13 21.94 -9.31
CA ALA A 120 9.73 22.38 -10.55
C ALA A 120 10.89 21.43 -10.91
N ASN A 121 10.58 20.42 -11.74
CA ASN A 121 11.48 19.33 -12.08
C ASN A 121 12.39 19.65 -13.27
N LYS A 122 13.47 18.87 -13.42
CA LYS A 122 14.53 18.98 -14.44
C LYS A 122 15.40 20.24 -14.28
N ALA A 123 15.46 20.76 -13.05
CA ALA A 123 16.39 21.79 -12.62
C ALA A 123 17.76 21.14 -12.32
N ASP A 124 18.46 20.76 -13.38
CA ASP A 124 19.77 20.09 -13.35
C ASP A 124 20.93 21.10 -13.26
N SER A 125 20.70 22.39 -13.59
CA SER A 125 21.71 23.45 -13.58
C SER A 125 21.23 24.74 -12.88
N PRO A 126 22.15 25.58 -12.36
CA PRO A 126 21.79 26.86 -11.74
C PRO A 126 21.08 27.85 -12.68
N ALA A 127 21.30 27.75 -14.00
CA ALA A 127 20.66 28.62 -14.99
C ALA A 127 19.14 28.42 -15.06
N GLU A 128 18.65 27.22 -14.71
CA GLU A 128 17.23 26.91 -14.73
C GLU A 128 16.47 27.52 -13.53
N ARG A 129 17.18 28.15 -12.57
CA ARG A 129 16.56 28.91 -11.46
C ARG A 129 15.81 30.15 -11.92
N HIS A 130 16.17 30.72 -13.08
CA HIS A 130 15.47 31.89 -13.63
C HIS A 130 14.00 31.60 -13.97
N PHE A 131 13.65 30.35 -14.26
CA PHE A 131 12.27 29.93 -14.53
C PHE A 131 11.38 29.93 -13.29
N ALA A 132 11.95 29.95 -12.07
CA ALA A 132 11.16 29.95 -10.84
C ALA A 132 10.23 31.17 -10.74
N HIS A 133 10.63 32.32 -11.31
CA HIS A 133 9.82 33.54 -11.31
C HIS A 133 8.54 33.40 -12.16
N GLU A 134 8.63 32.75 -13.33
CA GLU A 134 7.46 32.49 -14.19
C GLU A 134 6.44 31.58 -13.47
N LEU A 135 6.93 30.63 -12.66
CA LEU A 135 6.06 29.72 -11.93
C LEU A 135 5.23 30.41 -10.83
N LEU A 136 5.70 31.55 -10.31
CA LEU A 136 4.96 32.34 -9.32
C LEU A 136 3.65 32.91 -9.90
N GLU A 137 3.55 33.09 -11.22
CA GLU A 137 2.30 33.49 -11.90
C GLU A 137 1.15 32.51 -11.66
N LEU A 138 1.46 31.25 -11.30
CA LEU A 138 0.46 30.26 -10.94
C LEU A 138 -0.19 30.53 -9.57
N GLY A 139 0.26 31.52 -8.80
CA GLY A 139 -0.39 31.92 -7.55
C GLY A 139 -0.27 30.88 -6.43
N PHE A 140 0.78 30.07 -6.45
CA PHE A 140 1.17 29.19 -5.34
C PHE A 140 2.39 29.77 -4.60
N ALA A 141 2.71 29.19 -3.45
CA ALA A 141 3.96 29.48 -2.75
C ALA A 141 5.18 29.07 -3.60
N GLU A 142 6.36 29.56 -3.20
CA GLU A 142 7.63 29.36 -3.93
C GLU A 142 7.83 27.90 -4.37
N PRO A 143 8.20 27.64 -5.64
CA PRO A 143 8.33 26.28 -6.15
C PRO A 143 9.58 25.58 -5.60
N SER A 144 9.44 24.30 -5.26
CA SER A 144 10.59 23.44 -4.92
C SER A 144 11.28 23.02 -6.21
N LEU A 145 12.48 23.57 -6.45
CA LEU A 145 13.33 23.20 -7.58
C LEU A 145 13.99 21.84 -7.32
N LEU A 146 13.84 20.90 -8.25
CA LEU A 146 14.39 19.57 -8.10
C LEU A 146 14.80 18.93 -9.43
N SER A 147 15.64 17.90 -9.32
CA SER A 147 15.90 16.95 -10.40
C SER A 147 15.52 15.55 -9.92
N ALA A 148 14.36 15.07 -10.33
CA ALA A 148 13.92 13.71 -10.02
C ALA A 148 14.85 12.66 -10.62
N GLN A 149 15.51 12.95 -11.75
CA GLN A 149 16.45 12.01 -12.36
C GLN A 149 17.76 11.94 -11.58
N HIS A 150 18.33 13.08 -11.19
CA HIS A 150 19.64 13.16 -10.53
C HIS A 150 19.57 13.17 -8.99
N GLY A 151 18.38 13.34 -8.42
CA GLY A 151 18.15 13.37 -6.97
C GLY A 151 18.43 14.73 -6.31
N LEU A 152 18.61 15.79 -7.09
CA LEU A 152 18.87 17.14 -6.59
C LEU A 152 17.60 17.77 -6.02
N GLY A 153 17.71 18.48 -4.90
CA GLY A 153 16.58 19.19 -4.26
C GLY A 153 15.51 18.29 -3.61
N ILE A 154 15.61 16.96 -3.75
CA ILE A 154 14.58 16.03 -3.28
C ILE A 154 14.44 16.03 -1.76
N GLY A 155 15.55 16.16 -1.01
CA GLY A 155 15.50 16.18 0.45
C GLY A 155 14.74 17.39 1.00
N GLU A 156 15.00 18.58 0.47
CA GLU A 156 14.30 19.82 0.85
C GLU A 156 12.83 19.78 0.44
N PHE A 157 12.54 19.28 -0.78
CA PHE A 157 11.18 19.02 -1.23
C PHE A 157 10.44 18.08 -0.28
N LEU A 158 11.08 16.99 0.15
CA LEU A 158 10.49 16.02 1.09
C LEU A 158 10.31 16.57 2.50
N ASP A 159 11.22 17.43 2.96
CA ASP A 159 11.06 18.17 4.23
C ASP A 159 9.80 19.03 4.20
N ARG A 160 9.57 19.73 3.07
CA ARG A 160 8.35 20.52 2.87
C ARG A 160 7.09 19.66 2.78
N VAL A 161 7.12 18.57 2.00
CA VAL A 161 6.00 17.62 1.91
C VAL A 161 5.64 17.13 3.32
N ALA A 162 6.64 16.64 4.07
CA ALA A 162 6.42 16.17 5.42
C ALA A 162 5.81 17.27 6.31
N SER A 163 6.31 18.51 6.26
CA SER A 163 5.79 19.60 7.10
C SER A 163 4.29 19.90 6.90
N GLU A 164 3.74 19.62 5.70
CA GLU A 164 2.32 19.82 5.38
C GLU A 164 1.46 18.57 5.69
N LEU A 165 2.07 17.42 5.95
CA LEU A 165 1.31 16.22 6.35
C LEU A 165 0.85 16.35 7.80
N PRO A 166 -0.38 15.92 8.12
CA PRO A 166 -0.90 15.94 9.48
C PRO A 166 0.05 15.19 10.41
N ALA A 167 0.26 15.73 11.62
CA ALA A 167 1.16 15.14 12.60
C ALA A 167 0.92 13.63 12.70
N ALA A 168 2.00 12.85 12.75
CA ALA A 168 1.87 11.42 12.95
C ALA A 168 1.18 11.24 14.31
N ALA A 169 -0.08 10.81 14.29
CA ALA A 169 -0.73 10.40 15.51
C ALA A 169 0.09 9.24 16.06
N GLU A 170 0.51 9.32 17.33
CA GLU A 170 0.94 8.16 18.10
C GLU A 170 -0.29 7.28 18.32
N SER A 171 -0.78 6.63 17.26
CA SER A 171 -1.84 5.64 17.42
C SER A 171 -1.20 4.40 18.01
N ALA A 172 -1.22 4.33 19.34
CA ALA A 172 -1.34 3.04 19.99
C ALA A 172 -2.54 2.31 19.34
N PRO A 173 -2.45 1.00 19.06
CA PRO A 173 -3.63 0.25 18.66
C PRO A 173 -4.70 0.48 19.73
N GLU A 174 -5.84 1.04 19.34
CA GLU A 174 -7.01 1.09 20.21
C GLU A 174 -7.40 -0.37 20.49
N GLU A 175 -7.07 -0.85 21.68
CA GLU A 175 -7.48 -2.17 22.14
C GLU A 175 -9.01 -2.13 22.33
N GLY A 176 -9.74 -2.93 21.54
CA GLY A 176 -11.20 -3.07 21.62
C GLY A 176 -12.01 -2.46 20.48
N GLY A 177 -11.38 -1.91 19.42
CA GLY A 177 -12.08 -1.49 18.21
C GLY A 177 -12.57 -2.66 17.35
N ALA A 178 -13.64 -2.44 16.57
CA ALA A 178 -14.16 -3.40 15.60
C ALA A 178 -13.12 -3.72 14.51
N ASP A 179 -13.01 -4.98 14.12
CA ASP A 179 -12.06 -5.43 13.10
C ASP A 179 -12.46 -4.90 11.71
N ARG A 180 -11.54 -4.25 11.00
CA ARG A 180 -11.85 -3.56 9.74
C ARG A 180 -11.40 -4.36 8.53
N LEU A 181 -12.31 -4.67 7.61
CA LEU A 181 -12.02 -5.39 6.37
C LEU A 181 -12.36 -4.55 5.13
N ALA A 182 -11.45 -4.44 4.17
CA ALA A 182 -11.71 -3.77 2.89
C ALA A 182 -11.93 -4.81 1.77
N ILE A 183 -13.04 -4.69 1.03
CA ILE A 183 -13.30 -5.53 -0.15
C ILE A 183 -12.72 -4.83 -1.39
N MET A 184 -11.63 -5.40 -1.91
CA MET A 184 -10.85 -4.80 -3.00
C MET A 184 -10.83 -5.73 -4.22
N GLY A 185 -10.51 -5.18 -5.38
CA GLY A 185 -10.44 -5.95 -6.63
C GLY A 185 -10.92 -5.14 -7.84
N ARG A 186 -10.65 -5.67 -9.03
CA ARG A 186 -10.98 -5.00 -10.31
C ARG A 186 -12.49 -4.81 -10.50
N PRO A 187 -12.93 -3.92 -11.41
CA PRO A 187 -14.33 -3.86 -11.81
C PRO A 187 -14.86 -5.25 -12.22
N ASN A 188 -16.16 -5.48 -12.02
CA ASN A 188 -16.88 -6.68 -12.48
C ASN A 188 -16.42 -8.05 -11.93
N VAL A 189 -15.45 -8.11 -11.01
CA VAL A 189 -15.07 -9.35 -10.30
C VAL A 189 -16.13 -9.83 -9.29
N GLY A 190 -17.18 -9.03 -9.06
CA GLY A 190 -18.32 -9.37 -8.20
C GLY A 190 -18.22 -8.88 -6.76
N LYS A 191 -17.47 -7.79 -6.49
CA LYS A 191 -17.39 -7.16 -5.16
C LYS A 191 -18.75 -6.80 -4.57
N SER A 192 -19.64 -6.18 -5.36
CA SER A 192 -20.98 -5.78 -4.90
C SER A 192 -21.88 -6.98 -4.62
N SER A 193 -21.80 -8.00 -5.48
CA SER A 193 -22.49 -9.27 -5.25
C SER A 193 -21.98 -9.95 -3.97
N LEU A 194 -20.65 -9.96 -3.76
CA LEU A 194 -20.05 -10.53 -2.55
C LEU A 194 -20.49 -9.76 -1.30
N LEU A 195 -20.43 -8.43 -1.32
CA LEU A 195 -20.90 -7.60 -0.22
C LEU A 195 -22.35 -7.93 0.15
N ASN A 196 -23.25 -7.98 -0.83
CA ASN A 196 -24.65 -8.32 -0.57
C ASN A 196 -24.83 -9.76 -0.05
N ALA A 197 -24.04 -10.71 -0.55
CA ALA A 197 -24.07 -12.08 -0.07
C ALA A 197 -23.58 -12.19 1.39
N LEU A 198 -22.55 -11.43 1.77
CA LEU A 198 -22.04 -11.36 3.15
C LEU A 198 -23.06 -10.70 4.09
N LEU A 199 -23.74 -9.65 3.66
CA LEU A 199 -24.78 -8.98 4.45
C LEU A 199 -26.08 -9.79 4.56
N GLY A 200 -26.26 -10.80 3.72
CA GLY A 200 -27.37 -11.75 3.79
C GLY A 200 -27.00 -13.08 4.43
N ASP A 201 -25.82 -13.19 5.07
CA ASP A 201 -25.45 -14.31 5.93
C ASP A 201 -26.20 -14.16 7.26
N GLU A 202 -26.84 -15.24 7.73
CA GLU A 202 -27.65 -15.24 8.97
C GLU A 202 -26.83 -14.84 10.20
N ARG A 203 -25.51 -15.07 10.16
CA ARG A 203 -24.58 -14.72 11.25
C ARG A 203 -24.12 -13.27 11.20
N ALA A 204 -24.32 -12.58 10.08
CA ALA A 204 -23.90 -11.19 9.88
C ALA A 204 -25.10 -10.26 10.09
N LEU A 205 -25.24 -9.73 11.29
CA LEU A 205 -26.30 -8.78 11.62
C LEU A 205 -25.79 -7.35 11.42
N VAL A 206 -26.48 -6.55 10.61
CA VAL A 206 -26.15 -5.13 10.43
C VAL A 206 -26.46 -4.39 11.73
N SER A 207 -25.49 -3.64 12.26
CA SER A 207 -25.68 -2.86 13.49
C SER A 207 -26.72 -1.75 13.25
N PRO A 208 -27.79 -1.66 14.07
CA PRO A 208 -28.79 -0.60 13.96
C PRO A 208 -28.32 0.71 14.61
N THR A 209 -27.20 0.70 15.34
CA THR A 209 -26.67 1.87 16.04
C THR A 209 -25.69 2.60 15.12
N PRO A 210 -26.07 3.72 14.47
CA PRO A 210 -25.09 4.58 13.79
C PRO A 210 -24.15 5.15 14.85
N GLY A 211 -22.97 4.55 14.98
CA GLY A 211 -22.07 4.74 16.12
C GLY A 211 -20.76 5.44 15.78
N THR A 212 -20.70 6.74 16.04
CA THR A 212 -19.48 7.53 16.36
C THR A 212 -18.38 7.74 15.31
N THR A 213 -18.46 7.18 14.09
CA THR A 213 -17.43 7.42 13.06
C THR A 213 -17.78 8.57 12.11
N ARG A 214 -16.75 9.32 11.67
CA ARG A 214 -16.86 10.50 10.81
C ARG A 214 -17.29 10.21 9.36
N ASP A 215 -17.29 8.94 8.93
CA ASP A 215 -17.44 8.55 7.52
C ASP A 215 -18.72 7.72 7.26
N PRO A 216 -19.76 8.28 6.59
CA PRO A 216 -21.06 7.64 6.38
C PRO A 216 -21.08 6.51 5.32
N VAL A 217 -19.92 5.97 4.96
CA VAL A 217 -19.72 5.07 3.80
C VAL A 217 -19.31 3.64 4.16
N ASP A 218 -19.08 3.36 5.43
CA ASP A 218 -18.68 2.05 5.94
C ASP A 218 -19.92 1.23 6.37
N THR A 219 -19.85 -0.10 6.34
CA THR A 219 -20.91 -0.97 6.87
C THR A 219 -20.46 -1.70 8.12
N GLU A 220 -21.16 -1.45 9.22
CA GLU A 220 -20.93 -2.11 10.50
C GLU A 220 -21.80 -3.38 10.60
N LEU A 221 -21.17 -4.47 11.02
CA LEU A 221 -21.82 -5.76 11.22
C LEU A 221 -21.35 -6.42 12.51
N LEU A 222 -22.22 -7.22 13.11
CA LEU A 222 -21.90 -8.17 14.15
C LEU A 222 -21.84 -9.55 13.49
N TYR A 223 -20.66 -10.15 13.47
CA TYR A 223 -20.45 -11.51 12.95
C TYR A 223 -20.16 -12.45 14.12
N ASP A 224 -21.08 -13.38 14.40
CA ASP A 224 -21.00 -14.26 15.58
C ASP A 224 -20.73 -13.49 16.89
N GLY A 225 -21.33 -12.30 17.02
CA GLY A 225 -21.16 -11.40 18.17
C GLY A 225 -19.88 -10.54 18.15
N VAL A 226 -18.99 -10.73 17.17
CA VAL A 226 -17.78 -9.92 17.00
C VAL A 226 -18.09 -8.67 16.15
N PRO A 227 -17.76 -7.46 16.63
CA PRO A 227 -17.91 -6.24 15.82
C PRO A 227 -16.92 -6.22 14.66
N VAL A 228 -17.44 -6.03 13.45
CA VAL A 228 -16.68 -5.96 12.20
C VAL A 228 -17.14 -4.76 11.39
N VAL A 229 -16.22 -4.09 10.72
CA VAL A 229 -16.53 -3.01 9.78
C VAL A 229 -16.04 -3.37 8.39
N LEU A 230 -16.95 -3.41 7.42
CA LEU A 230 -16.59 -3.42 6.01
C LEU A 230 -16.37 -1.99 5.55
N VAL A 231 -15.13 -1.68 5.16
CA VAL A 231 -14.69 -0.33 4.82
C VAL A 231 -15.08 0.03 3.38
N ASP A 232 -15.58 1.26 3.18
CA ASP A 232 -15.94 1.86 1.89
C ASP A 232 -16.91 1.02 1.04
N THR A 233 -18.04 0.63 1.65
CA THR A 233 -19.09 -0.11 0.96
C THR A 233 -19.95 0.77 0.06
N ALA A 234 -19.97 2.09 0.28
CA ALA A 234 -20.70 3.03 -0.57
C ALA A 234 -20.15 3.09 -2.01
N GLY A 235 -18.82 3.00 -2.19
CA GLY A 235 -18.20 2.90 -3.51
C GLY A 235 -18.61 1.63 -4.28
N ILE A 236 -18.84 0.55 -3.55
CA ILE A 236 -19.31 -0.73 -4.09
C ILE A 236 -20.80 -0.67 -4.48
N ARG A 237 -21.62 0.03 -3.68
CA ARG A 237 -23.07 0.20 -3.91
C ARG A 237 -23.41 1.20 -5.03
N ARG A 238 -22.68 2.31 -5.15
CA ARG A 238 -22.92 3.34 -6.21
C ARG A 238 -22.56 2.85 -7.63
N LYS A 239 -21.66 1.88 -7.75
CA LYS A 239 -21.27 1.31 -9.05
C LYS A 239 -22.34 0.45 -9.71
N SER A 240 -23.40 0.05 -9.02
CA SER A 240 -24.50 -0.70 -9.67
C SER A 240 -25.42 0.19 -10.52
N SER A 241 -25.31 1.52 -10.45
CA SER A 241 -26.28 2.44 -11.06
C SER A 241 -25.72 3.45 -12.08
N SER A 242 -24.43 3.44 -12.44
CA SER A 242 -23.86 4.43 -13.36
C SER A 242 -22.85 3.85 -14.36
N ARG A 243 -23.08 4.11 -15.67
CA ARG A 243 -22.24 3.68 -16.81
C ARG A 243 -20.92 4.48 -16.89
N ASP A 244 -19.80 3.75 -16.85
CA ASP A 244 -18.52 3.91 -17.57
C ASP A 244 -17.62 5.15 -17.47
N ARG A 245 -18.02 6.30 -16.88
CA ARG A 245 -17.10 7.47 -16.85
C ARG A 245 -16.28 7.67 -15.58
N LEU A 246 -16.49 6.85 -14.55
CA LEU A 246 -15.96 7.03 -13.18
C LEU A 246 -15.09 5.86 -12.67
N GLU A 247 -14.73 4.89 -13.51
CA GLU A 247 -14.10 3.65 -13.06
C GLU A 247 -12.65 3.80 -12.59
N ARG A 248 -11.87 4.69 -13.24
CA ARG A 248 -10.45 4.98 -12.92
C ARG A 248 -10.27 5.56 -11.51
N TYR A 249 -11.30 6.25 -11.02
CA TYR A 249 -11.32 6.99 -9.75
C TYR A 249 -11.64 6.12 -8.53
N SER A 250 -12.14 4.91 -8.78
CA SER A 250 -12.38 3.91 -7.74
C SER A 250 -11.09 3.35 -7.13
N LEU A 251 -9.94 3.52 -7.77
CA LEU A 251 -8.68 2.97 -7.28
C LEU A 251 -8.11 3.78 -6.12
N LEU A 252 -8.13 5.11 -6.20
CA LEU A 252 -7.68 5.98 -5.11
C LEU A 252 -8.59 5.88 -3.89
N ARG A 253 -9.91 5.81 -4.10
CA ARG A 253 -10.86 5.49 -3.03
C ARG A 253 -10.61 4.12 -2.40
N GLY A 254 -10.36 3.11 -3.24
CA GLY A 254 -9.97 1.79 -2.76
C GLY A 254 -8.69 1.82 -1.93
N ILE A 255 -7.71 2.65 -2.29
CA ILE A 255 -6.48 2.85 -1.51
C ILE A 255 -6.78 3.49 -0.15
N SER A 256 -7.58 4.56 -0.11
CA SER A 256 -8.03 5.20 1.13
C SER A 256 -8.78 4.21 2.04
N ALA A 257 -9.66 3.40 1.46
CA ALA A 257 -10.38 2.33 2.15
C ALA A 257 -9.42 1.26 2.71
N MET A 258 -8.46 0.84 1.90
CA MET A 258 -7.45 -0.15 2.27
C MET A 258 -6.55 0.33 3.41
N GLU A 259 -6.15 1.61 3.41
CA GLU A 259 -5.35 2.21 4.50
C GLU A 259 -6.10 2.25 5.84
N ARG A 260 -7.44 2.34 5.81
CA ARG A 260 -8.31 2.28 7.01
C ARG A 260 -8.62 0.85 7.49
N ALA A 261 -8.34 -0.17 6.68
CA ALA A 261 -8.62 -1.56 7.03
C ALA A 261 -7.46 -2.23 7.79
N ASP A 262 -7.77 -3.33 8.48
CA ASP A 262 -6.81 -4.24 9.09
C ASP A 262 -6.38 -5.34 8.12
N ALA A 263 -7.33 -5.86 7.35
CA ALA A 263 -7.08 -6.82 6.29
C ALA A 263 -7.87 -6.49 5.02
N VAL A 264 -7.33 -6.95 3.89
CA VAL A 264 -7.89 -6.75 2.55
C VAL A 264 -8.42 -8.09 2.04
N LEU A 265 -9.70 -8.10 1.67
CA LEU A 265 -10.33 -9.17 0.93
C LEU A 265 -10.18 -8.88 -0.56
N LEU A 266 -9.12 -9.40 -1.19
CA LEU A 266 -8.86 -9.20 -2.61
C LEU A 266 -9.71 -10.17 -3.44
N VAL A 267 -10.75 -9.65 -4.06
CA VAL A 267 -11.66 -10.41 -4.91
C VAL A 267 -11.09 -10.52 -6.33
N ILE A 268 -10.90 -11.74 -6.78
CA ILE A 268 -10.53 -12.07 -8.17
C ILE A 268 -11.63 -12.89 -8.84
N ASP A 269 -11.68 -12.85 -10.16
CA ASP A 269 -12.65 -13.59 -10.96
C ASP A 269 -12.04 -14.93 -11.41
N ALA A 270 -12.65 -16.05 -10.99
CA ALA A 270 -12.21 -17.40 -11.35
C ALA A 270 -12.17 -17.63 -12.86
N SER A 271 -13.14 -17.06 -13.59
CA SER A 271 -13.30 -17.25 -15.04
C SER A 271 -12.29 -16.45 -15.86
N ALA A 272 -11.87 -15.29 -15.36
CA ALA A 272 -10.93 -14.39 -16.02
C ALA A 272 -9.47 -14.60 -15.57
N GLY A 273 -9.25 -15.28 -14.45
CA GLY A 273 -7.94 -15.47 -13.85
C GLY A 273 -7.33 -14.18 -13.26
N VAL A 274 -6.02 -14.23 -13.01
CA VAL A 274 -5.26 -13.14 -12.37
C VAL A 274 -4.72 -12.17 -13.40
N LEU A 275 -5.01 -10.88 -13.23
CA LEU A 275 -4.42 -9.79 -14.02
C LEU A 275 -3.34 -9.03 -13.22
N ALA A 276 -2.55 -8.21 -13.93
CA ALA A 276 -1.49 -7.41 -13.31
C ALA A 276 -2.01 -6.46 -12.21
N GLN A 277 -3.18 -5.87 -12.41
CA GLN A 277 -3.81 -4.98 -11.44
C GLN A 277 -4.18 -5.71 -10.14
N ASP A 278 -4.53 -7.01 -10.17
CA ASP A 278 -4.78 -7.80 -8.96
C ASP A 278 -3.49 -7.95 -8.14
N GLN A 279 -2.36 -8.17 -8.81
CA GLN A 279 -1.05 -8.25 -8.19
C GLN A 279 -0.61 -6.92 -7.58
N HIS A 280 -0.87 -5.81 -8.27
CA HIS A 280 -0.56 -4.47 -7.74
C HIS A 280 -1.32 -4.17 -6.45
N VAL A 281 -2.62 -4.45 -6.41
CA VAL A 281 -3.45 -4.22 -5.21
C VAL A 281 -2.96 -5.08 -4.05
N ALA A 282 -2.69 -6.37 -4.30
CA ALA A 282 -2.11 -7.25 -3.28
C ALA A 282 -0.74 -6.75 -2.78
N GLY A 283 0.13 -6.34 -3.69
CA GLY A 283 1.47 -5.86 -3.36
C GLY A 283 1.42 -4.66 -2.42
N TYR A 284 0.56 -3.70 -2.73
CA TYR A 284 0.41 -2.51 -1.90
C TYR A 284 -0.27 -2.76 -0.57
N ALA A 285 -1.28 -3.63 -0.50
CA ALA A 285 -1.85 -4.05 0.79
C ALA A 285 -0.77 -4.57 1.74
N LEU A 286 0.13 -5.43 1.23
CA LEU A 286 1.23 -5.97 2.01
C LEU A 286 2.31 -4.92 2.34
N GLU A 287 2.65 -4.04 1.40
CA GLU A 287 3.60 -2.94 1.63
C GLU A 287 3.09 -1.94 2.69
N ALA A 288 1.77 -1.73 2.73
CA ALA A 288 1.04 -0.95 3.72
C ALA A 288 0.88 -1.67 5.08
N GLY A 289 1.31 -2.93 5.18
CA GLY A 289 1.26 -3.71 6.43
C GLY A 289 -0.11 -4.32 6.74
N LYS A 290 -1.00 -4.40 5.75
CA LYS A 290 -2.35 -4.96 5.90
C LYS A 290 -2.33 -6.48 5.70
N GLY A 291 -3.19 -7.18 6.44
CA GLY A 291 -3.46 -8.59 6.15
C GLY A 291 -4.08 -8.75 4.76
N LEU A 292 -3.88 -9.91 4.13
CA LEU A 292 -4.39 -10.19 2.80
C LEU A 292 -5.07 -11.56 2.76
N VAL A 293 -6.31 -11.59 2.28
CA VAL A 293 -7.05 -12.81 1.93
C VAL A 293 -7.40 -12.71 0.45
N ILE A 294 -7.11 -13.76 -0.32
CA ILE A 294 -7.50 -13.83 -1.74
C ILE A 294 -8.85 -14.54 -1.84
N VAL A 295 -9.86 -13.82 -2.32
CA VAL A 295 -11.21 -14.33 -2.52
C VAL A 295 -11.41 -14.62 -4.00
N VAL A 296 -11.40 -15.89 -4.38
CA VAL A 296 -11.69 -16.32 -5.74
C VAL A 296 -13.20 -16.44 -5.92
N ASN A 297 -13.80 -15.46 -6.59
CA ASN A 297 -15.23 -15.39 -6.83
C ASN A 297 -15.62 -15.99 -8.19
N LYS A 298 -16.91 -16.25 -8.38
CA LYS A 298 -17.52 -16.83 -9.59
C LYS A 298 -17.08 -18.27 -9.89
N ILE A 299 -16.86 -19.07 -8.84
CA ILE A 299 -16.52 -20.50 -9.02
C ILE A 299 -17.64 -21.31 -9.69
N ASP A 300 -18.87 -20.79 -9.71
CA ASP A 300 -19.98 -21.38 -10.44
C ASP A 300 -19.74 -21.40 -11.96
N LEU A 301 -18.83 -20.56 -12.47
CA LEU A 301 -18.49 -20.45 -13.89
C LEU A 301 -17.29 -21.29 -14.32
N VAL A 302 -16.66 -22.03 -13.41
CA VAL A 302 -15.51 -22.90 -13.71
C VAL A 302 -15.86 -24.38 -13.51
N GLU A 303 -15.00 -25.24 -14.04
CA GLU A 303 -15.15 -26.69 -13.96
C GLU A 303 -15.21 -27.17 -12.49
N PRO A 304 -15.94 -28.27 -12.19
CA PRO A 304 -16.14 -28.74 -10.82
C PRO A 304 -14.86 -28.99 -10.01
N ASP A 305 -13.78 -29.44 -10.66
CA ASP A 305 -12.47 -29.66 -10.03
C ASP A 305 -11.78 -28.36 -9.63
N GLN A 306 -12.10 -27.25 -10.31
CA GLN A 306 -11.58 -25.92 -10.05
C GLN A 306 -12.37 -25.15 -8.97
N ARG A 307 -13.52 -25.66 -8.53
CA ARG A 307 -14.35 -24.97 -7.51
C ARG A 307 -13.72 -24.95 -6.11
N ARG A 308 -12.79 -25.87 -5.83
CA ARG A 308 -12.18 -26.02 -4.51
C ARG A 308 -11.06 -24.99 -4.28
N ALA A 309 -10.99 -24.43 -3.07
CA ALA A 309 -9.93 -23.51 -2.67
C ALA A 309 -8.51 -24.09 -2.86
N ALA A 310 -8.33 -25.39 -2.64
CA ALA A 310 -7.04 -26.08 -2.81
C ALA A 310 -6.52 -26.03 -4.26
N HIS A 311 -7.40 -26.01 -5.27
CA HIS A 311 -7.01 -25.82 -6.67
C HIS A 311 -6.38 -24.43 -6.84
N TRP A 312 -7.11 -23.39 -6.41
CA TRP A 312 -6.66 -22.01 -6.53
C TRP A 312 -5.43 -21.70 -5.69
N GLN A 313 -5.30 -22.30 -4.51
CA GLN A 313 -4.10 -22.14 -3.69
C GLN A 313 -2.84 -22.59 -4.45
N LYS A 314 -2.91 -23.66 -5.23
CA LYS A 314 -1.79 -24.10 -6.09
C LYS A 314 -1.63 -23.19 -7.32
N ALA A 315 -2.72 -22.85 -8.00
CA ALA A 315 -2.70 -22.06 -9.22
C ALA A 315 -2.14 -20.64 -9.00
N LEU A 316 -2.47 -20.03 -7.86
CA LEU A 316 -2.13 -18.63 -7.55
C LEU A 316 -0.71 -18.45 -7.02
N VAL A 317 -0.04 -19.49 -6.49
CA VAL A 317 1.33 -19.38 -5.93
C VAL A 317 2.31 -18.76 -6.93
N SER A 318 2.23 -19.14 -8.20
CA SER A 318 3.12 -18.64 -9.24
C SER A 318 2.88 -17.16 -9.59
N LYS A 319 1.63 -16.71 -9.46
CA LYS A 319 1.19 -15.33 -9.76
C LYS A 319 1.37 -14.41 -8.55
N PHE A 320 1.23 -14.93 -7.34
CA PHE A 320 1.33 -14.19 -6.08
C PHE A 320 2.52 -14.67 -5.25
N LYS A 321 3.70 -14.84 -5.86
CA LYS A 321 4.91 -15.32 -5.16
C LYS A 321 5.27 -14.50 -3.92
N PHE A 322 5.00 -13.20 -3.95
CA PHE A 322 5.24 -12.27 -2.86
C PHE A 322 4.18 -12.35 -1.74
N ALA A 323 3.07 -13.03 -1.99
CA ALA A 323 1.91 -13.15 -1.11
C ALA A 323 1.50 -14.62 -0.93
N SER A 324 2.41 -15.58 -1.11
CA SER A 324 2.13 -17.03 -1.07
C SER A 324 1.63 -17.52 0.29
N PHE A 325 1.84 -16.72 1.34
CA PHE A 325 1.31 -16.96 2.68
C PHE A 325 -0.13 -16.47 2.88
N SER A 326 -0.74 -15.86 1.87
CA SER A 326 -2.11 -15.36 1.95
C SER A 326 -3.09 -16.51 1.78
N PRO A 327 -4.07 -16.67 2.68
CA PRO A 327 -5.09 -17.69 2.51
C PRO A 327 -5.95 -17.40 1.29
N VAL A 328 -6.47 -18.47 0.70
CA VAL A 328 -7.33 -18.43 -0.48
C VAL A 328 -8.68 -19.04 -0.11
N VAL A 329 -9.75 -18.30 -0.35
CA VAL A 329 -11.12 -18.80 -0.24
C VAL A 329 -11.76 -18.78 -1.62
N ALA A 330 -12.55 -19.80 -1.93
CA ALA A 330 -13.22 -19.98 -3.22
C ALA A 330 -14.72 -19.88 -3.00
N VAL A 331 -15.37 -18.96 -3.72
CA VAL A 331 -16.77 -18.59 -3.48
C VAL A 331 -17.54 -18.33 -4.78
N SER A 332 -18.86 -18.49 -4.72
CA SER A 332 -19.77 -17.87 -5.67
C SER A 332 -20.71 -16.94 -4.92
N ALA A 333 -20.52 -15.64 -5.09
CA ALA A 333 -21.46 -14.66 -4.55
C ALA A 333 -22.88 -14.80 -5.14
N LYS A 334 -23.02 -15.42 -6.32
CA LYS A 334 -24.31 -15.63 -7.00
C LYS A 334 -25.10 -16.77 -6.36
N THR A 335 -24.47 -17.92 -6.15
CA THR A 335 -25.11 -19.10 -5.55
C THR A 335 -24.99 -19.14 -4.03
N LYS A 336 -24.22 -18.21 -3.44
CA LYS A 336 -23.79 -18.17 -2.04
C LYS A 336 -22.86 -19.31 -1.61
N GLU A 337 -22.39 -20.13 -2.56
CA GLU A 337 -21.42 -21.20 -2.30
C GLU A 337 -20.13 -20.61 -1.69
N GLY A 338 -19.70 -21.15 -0.53
CA GLY A 338 -18.46 -20.77 0.15
C GLY A 338 -18.42 -19.39 0.81
N VAL A 339 -19.45 -18.54 0.62
CA VAL A 339 -19.45 -17.14 1.13
C VAL A 339 -19.28 -17.07 2.65
N THR A 340 -19.83 -18.05 3.37
CA THR A 340 -19.76 -18.19 4.83
C THR A 340 -18.33 -18.34 5.39
N THR A 341 -17.34 -18.62 4.53
CA THR A 341 -15.91 -18.77 4.90
C THR A 341 -15.12 -17.47 4.84
N VAL A 342 -15.64 -16.44 4.18
CA VAL A 342 -14.89 -15.21 3.89
C VAL A 342 -14.63 -14.37 5.15
N LEU A 343 -15.67 -14.09 5.94
CA LEU A 343 -15.54 -13.32 7.19
C LEU A 343 -14.67 -14.05 8.22
N PRO A 344 -14.89 -15.36 8.51
CA PRO A 344 -14.01 -16.11 9.41
C PRO A 344 -12.53 -16.01 9.01
N MET A 345 -12.22 -16.18 7.73
CA MET A 345 -10.84 -16.10 7.25
C MET A 345 -10.27 -14.68 7.37
N GLY A 346 -11.07 -13.65 7.07
CA GLY A 346 -10.68 -12.25 7.29
C GLY A 346 -10.35 -11.96 8.75
N LEU A 347 -11.23 -12.38 9.66
CA LEU A 347 -11.06 -12.19 11.11
C LEU A 347 -9.89 -13.00 11.68
N GLU A 348 -9.67 -14.22 11.20
CA GLU A 348 -8.51 -15.02 11.58
C GLU A 348 -7.20 -14.30 11.21
N VAL A 349 -7.11 -13.76 10.00
CA VAL A 349 -5.95 -12.97 9.56
C VAL A 349 -5.79 -11.71 10.42
N VAL A 350 -6.87 -10.99 10.75
CA VAL A 350 -6.78 -9.82 11.65
C VAL A 350 -6.31 -10.21 13.04
N GLY A 351 -6.85 -11.29 13.62
CA GLY A 351 -6.46 -11.81 14.93
C GLY A 351 -4.99 -12.22 14.99
N GLN A 352 -4.47 -12.87 13.93
CA GLN A 352 -3.07 -13.29 13.84
C GLN A 352 -2.08 -12.11 13.85
N ARG A 353 -2.50 -10.89 13.48
CA ARG A 353 -1.64 -9.69 13.60
C ARG A 353 -1.27 -9.37 15.05
N ARG A 354 -2.14 -9.74 15.99
CA ARG A 354 -2.01 -9.45 17.43
C ARG A 354 -1.20 -10.51 18.18
N VAL A 355 -0.71 -11.54 17.48
CA VAL A 355 0.11 -12.60 18.08
C VAL A 355 1.37 -12.01 18.71
N LYS A 356 1.57 -12.31 20.00
CA LYS A 356 2.82 -12.01 20.70
C LYS A 356 3.89 -13.01 20.27
N MET A 357 5.09 -12.52 20.03
CA MET A 357 6.29 -13.30 19.73
C MET A 357 7.27 -13.14 20.90
N PRO A 358 7.15 -13.96 21.97
CA PRO A 358 8.04 -13.89 23.13
C PRO A 358 9.51 -13.93 22.71
N ALA A 359 10.33 -13.07 23.31
CA ALA A 359 11.72 -12.89 22.89
C ALA A 359 12.54 -14.19 22.97
N ASN A 360 12.34 -15.00 24.02
CA ASN A 360 13.03 -16.29 24.17
C ASN A 360 12.76 -17.23 22.99
N GLU A 361 11.50 -17.37 22.60
CA GLU A 361 11.04 -18.26 21.54
C GLU A 361 11.42 -17.74 20.16
N LEU A 362 11.26 -16.43 19.92
CA LEU A 362 11.66 -15.77 18.69
C LEU A 362 13.17 -15.93 18.45
N ASN A 363 14.00 -15.71 19.48
CA ASN A 363 15.45 -15.88 19.38
C ASN A 363 15.84 -17.35 19.17
N LYS A 364 15.12 -18.31 19.78
CA LYS A 364 15.35 -19.74 19.55
C LYS A 364 15.15 -20.09 18.08
N VAL A 365 13.99 -19.76 17.52
CA VAL A 365 13.66 -20.05 16.10
C VAL A 365 14.65 -19.39 15.14
N LEU A 366 15.05 -18.15 15.41
CA LEU A 366 16.00 -17.45 14.56
C LEU A 366 17.42 -18.01 14.67
N ARG A 367 17.87 -18.43 15.85
CA ARG A 367 19.18 -19.08 16.00
C ARG A 367 19.22 -20.42 15.29
N GLU A 368 18.18 -21.24 15.43
CA GLU A 368 18.03 -22.48 14.67
C GLU A 368 18.08 -22.21 13.16
N ALA A 369 17.33 -21.21 12.68
CA ALA A 369 17.35 -20.83 11.27
C ALA A 369 18.74 -20.39 10.76
N PHE A 370 19.53 -19.69 11.57
CA PHE A 370 20.90 -19.28 11.22
C PHE A 370 21.88 -20.46 11.19
N VAL A 371 21.62 -21.53 11.94
CA VAL A 371 22.41 -22.76 11.94
C VAL A 371 22.03 -23.64 10.75
N ASP A 372 20.73 -23.91 10.57
CA ASP A 372 20.21 -24.79 9.52
C ASP A 372 20.53 -24.27 8.12
N HIS A 373 20.41 -22.96 7.93
CA HIS A 373 20.72 -22.31 6.67
C HIS A 373 21.55 -21.06 6.94
N PRO A 374 22.89 -21.17 6.90
CA PRO A 374 23.78 -20.03 7.17
C PRO A 374 23.60 -18.90 6.13
N PRO A 375 23.69 -17.62 6.55
CA PRO A 375 23.63 -16.50 5.61
C PRO A 375 24.76 -16.54 4.56
N PRO A 376 24.50 -16.10 3.31
CA PRO A 376 25.54 -16.00 2.30
C PRO A 376 26.65 -15.03 2.74
N SER A 377 27.87 -15.29 2.27
CA SER A 377 29.02 -14.41 2.51
C SER A 377 29.02 -13.28 1.49
N PHE A 378 29.28 -12.05 1.94
CA PHE A 378 29.48 -10.88 1.07
C PHE A 378 30.82 -10.22 1.44
N HIS A 379 31.75 -10.16 0.49
CA HIS A 379 33.14 -9.73 0.70
C HIS A 379 33.80 -10.36 1.95
N GLY A 380 33.64 -11.69 2.11
CA GLY A 380 34.23 -12.43 3.23
C GLY A 380 33.52 -12.25 4.58
N ARG A 381 32.47 -11.43 4.67
CA ARG A 381 31.68 -11.21 5.89
C ARG A 381 30.33 -11.89 5.79
N ARG A 382 29.87 -12.47 6.90
CA ARG A 382 28.52 -13.04 7.02
C ARG A 382 27.68 -12.22 7.99
N LEU A 383 26.37 -12.18 7.72
CA LEU A 383 25.40 -11.66 8.67
C LEU A 383 25.46 -12.50 9.95
N LYS A 384 25.49 -11.84 11.11
CA LYS A 384 25.43 -12.47 12.42
C LYS A 384 24.28 -11.86 13.19
N LEU A 385 23.43 -12.74 13.73
CA LEU A 385 22.35 -12.36 14.63
C LEU A 385 22.92 -12.20 16.05
N GLY A 386 22.71 -11.05 16.67
CA GLY A 386 22.89 -10.87 18.11
C GLY A 386 21.65 -11.36 18.85
N TYR A 387 20.55 -10.62 18.68
CA TYR A 387 19.24 -10.98 19.23
C TYR A 387 18.10 -10.36 18.42
N ALA A 388 16.87 -10.78 18.70
CA ALA A 388 15.65 -10.28 18.09
C ALA A 388 14.59 -9.93 19.13
N THR A 389 13.73 -8.95 18.83
CA THR A 389 12.58 -8.58 19.66
C THR A 389 11.38 -8.24 18.78
N GLN A 390 10.17 -8.38 19.30
CA GLN A 390 8.97 -7.85 18.65
C GLN A 390 8.78 -6.38 19.02
N ALA A 391 8.53 -5.53 18.03
CA ALA A 391 8.11 -4.14 18.28
C ALA A 391 6.58 -4.04 18.29
N ARG A 392 6.02 -3.16 19.12
CA ARG A 392 4.60 -2.81 19.08
C ARG A 392 4.32 -2.01 17.81
N SER A 393 3.49 -2.55 16.93
CA SER A 393 3.18 -2.01 15.60
C SER A 393 1.86 -2.59 15.10
N GLU A 394 1.20 -1.92 14.15
CA GLU A 394 -0.01 -2.43 13.50
C GLU A 394 0.24 -3.73 12.71
N ALA A 395 1.44 -3.90 12.14
CA ALA A 395 1.85 -5.11 11.45
C ALA A 395 2.88 -5.89 12.30
N PRO A 396 2.88 -7.24 12.26
CA PRO A 396 3.90 -8.04 12.94
C PRO A 396 5.32 -7.57 12.60
N THR A 397 5.98 -6.92 13.57
CA THR A 397 7.27 -6.27 13.36
C THR A 397 8.33 -6.90 14.25
N VAL A 398 9.38 -7.42 13.63
CA VAL A 398 10.51 -8.04 14.31
C VAL A 398 11.76 -7.17 14.08
N VAL A 399 12.36 -6.73 15.18
CA VAL A 399 13.61 -5.97 15.19
C VAL A 399 14.76 -6.95 15.37
N LEU A 400 15.63 -7.05 14.36
CA LEU A 400 16.82 -7.88 14.35
C LEU A 400 18.05 -7.02 14.65
N PHE A 401 18.75 -7.33 15.75
CA PHE A 401 20.04 -6.71 16.07
C PHE A 401 21.15 -7.55 15.43
N VAL A 402 21.81 -6.99 14.43
CA VAL A 402 22.80 -7.68 13.59
C VAL A 402 24.13 -6.95 13.58
N ASN A 403 25.19 -7.64 13.17
CA ASN A 403 26.51 -7.05 13.04
C ASN A 403 26.60 -5.95 11.97
N ASP A 404 25.91 -6.11 10.85
CA ASP A 404 25.91 -5.15 9.74
C ASP A 404 24.58 -5.28 8.97
N ILE A 405 23.86 -4.17 8.88
CA ILE A 405 22.54 -4.12 8.23
C ILE A 405 22.64 -4.33 6.70
N GLY A 406 23.78 -4.01 6.10
CA GLY A 406 24.02 -4.14 4.67
C GLY A 406 24.29 -5.58 4.20
N LEU A 407 24.41 -6.53 5.13
CA LEU A 407 24.68 -7.94 4.81
C LEU A 407 23.42 -8.80 4.63
N LEU A 408 22.23 -8.28 4.95
CA LEU A 408 20.99 -9.05 4.78
C LEU A 408 20.52 -9.04 3.32
N HIS A 409 20.82 -10.10 2.60
CA HIS A 409 20.30 -10.33 1.26
C HIS A 409 18.78 -10.64 1.26
N PHE A 410 18.06 -10.23 0.21
CA PHE A 410 16.60 -10.37 0.14
C PHE A 410 16.11 -11.83 0.22
N SER A 411 16.86 -12.78 -0.35
CA SER A 411 16.49 -14.20 -0.31
C SER A 411 16.54 -14.74 1.11
N TYR A 412 17.54 -14.30 1.89
CA TYR A 412 17.70 -14.68 3.28
C TYR A 412 16.64 -14.02 4.16
N ARG A 413 16.27 -12.76 3.87
CA ARG A 413 15.13 -12.09 4.51
C ARG A 413 13.85 -12.92 4.37
N ARG A 414 13.49 -13.34 3.14
CA ARG A 414 12.29 -14.16 2.90
C ARG A 414 12.34 -15.49 3.63
N TYR A 415 13.52 -16.10 3.72
CA TYR A 415 13.73 -17.31 4.50
C TYR A 415 13.42 -17.07 5.99
N LEU A 416 13.96 -16.01 6.60
CA LEU A 416 13.67 -15.68 8.00
C LEU A 416 12.19 -15.37 8.23
N GLU A 417 11.56 -14.59 7.34
CA GLU A 417 10.12 -14.31 7.40
C GLU A 417 9.29 -15.60 7.37
N LYS A 418 9.65 -16.55 6.50
CA LYS A 418 9.00 -17.86 6.42
C LYS A 418 9.13 -18.63 7.75
N ARG A 419 10.32 -18.69 8.34
CA ARG A 419 10.54 -19.41 9.62
C ARG A 419 9.77 -18.78 10.79
N ILE A 420 9.75 -17.45 10.87
CA ILE A 420 8.96 -16.73 11.88
C ILE A 420 7.48 -17.04 11.67
N ARG A 421 6.99 -16.95 10.43
CA ARG A 421 5.59 -17.20 10.08
C ARG A 421 5.13 -18.61 10.45
N GLU A 422 5.93 -19.63 10.13
CA GLU A 422 5.66 -21.02 10.46
C GLU A 422 5.55 -21.24 11.97
N ARG A 423 6.39 -20.56 12.77
CA ARG A 423 6.35 -20.70 14.22
C ARG A 423 5.14 -20.02 14.86
N PHE A 424 4.84 -18.80 14.43
CA PHE A 424 3.87 -17.93 15.11
C PHE A 424 2.52 -17.83 14.39
N ALA A 425 2.25 -18.71 13.43
CA ALA A 425 0.99 -18.80 12.70
C ALA A 425 0.51 -17.45 12.14
N LEU A 426 1.42 -16.69 11.52
CA LEU A 426 1.13 -15.35 10.99
C LEU A 426 0.54 -15.41 9.57
N THR A 427 -0.36 -16.34 9.28
CA THR A 427 -0.96 -16.52 7.95
C THR A 427 -1.64 -15.22 7.48
N GLY A 428 -1.59 -14.93 6.18
CA GLY A 428 -2.16 -13.70 5.61
C GLY A 428 -1.45 -12.38 5.94
N ASN A 429 -0.48 -12.37 6.87
CA ASN A 429 0.07 -11.11 7.40
C ASN A 429 1.50 -10.80 6.90
N PRO A 430 1.80 -9.59 6.41
CA PRO A 430 3.18 -9.21 6.14
C PRO A 430 3.99 -9.11 7.45
N ILE A 431 5.25 -9.56 7.43
CA ILE A 431 6.17 -9.43 8.57
C ILE A 431 7.18 -8.32 8.25
N LYS A 432 7.24 -7.27 9.09
CA LYS A 432 8.21 -6.17 8.94
C LYS A 432 9.49 -6.53 9.70
N LEU A 433 10.55 -6.90 8.97
CA LEU A 433 11.88 -7.11 9.55
C LEU A 433 12.69 -5.81 9.54
N VAL A 434 12.86 -5.20 10.71
CA VAL A 434 13.66 -4.00 10.93
C VAL A 434 15.05 -4.40 11.41
N LEU A 435 16.08 -3.94 10.73
CA LEU A 435 17.47 -4.22 11.11
C LEU A 435 18.02 -3.07 11.95
N ARG A 436 18.73 -3.40 13.03
CA ARG A 436 19.53 -2.46 13.79
C ARG A 436 20.96 -2.99 13.90
N ALA A 437 21.93 -2.11 13.72
CA ALA A 437 23.32 -2.46 14.01
C ALA A 437 23.48 -2.63 15.52
N GLY A 438 24.02 -3.77 15.96
CA GLY A 438 24.28 -4.04 17.37
C GLY A 438 25.28 -3.06 17.99
N GLU A 439 25.06 -2.70 19.26
CA GLU A 439 25.85 -1.71 20.01
C GLU A 439 27.34 -2.06 20.19
N ALA A 440 27.77 -3.28 19.82
CA ALA A 440 29.17 -3.71 19.86
C ALA A 440 30.14 -2.79 19.10
N ARG A 441 29.65 -1.89 18.23
CA ARG A 441 30.45 -0.85 17.57
C ARG A 441 30.57 0.46 18.37
N LYS A 442 29.59 0.82 19.22
CA LYS A 442 29.65 2.04 20.04
C LYS A 442 30.72 1.92 21.13
N GLU A 443 30.84 0.77 21.79
CA GLU A 443 31.87 0.53 22.81
C GLU A 443 33.27 0.42 22.21
N ARG A 444 33.43 -0.26 21.06
CA ARG A 444 34.74 -0.36 20.37
C ARG A 444 35.22 0.96 19.75
N ALA A 445 34.31 1.86 19.39
CA ALA A 445 34.67 3.21 18.92
C ALA A 445 35.00 4.15 20.09
N LYS A 446 34.36 3.98 21.26
CA LYS A 446 34.72 4.69 22.50
C LYS A 446 36.02 4.20 23.12
N ALA A 447 36.41 2.95 22.91
CA ALA A 447 37.69 2.39 23.37
C ALA A 447 38.88 2.68 22.43
N ARG A 448 38.63 3.33 21.28
CA ARG A 448 39.64 3.73 20.28
C ARG A 448 39.77 5.25 20.13
N ARG A 449 39.01 6.01 20.91
CA ARG A 449 39.18 7.45 21.16
C ARG A 449 39.60 7.60 22.60
#